data_AF-A0A9X9XHX0-F1
#
_entry.id   AF-A0A9X9XHX0-F1
#
_cell.length_a   1.000
_cell.length_b   1.000
_cell.length_c   1.000
_cell.angle_alpha   90.00
_cell.angle_beta   90.00
_cell.angle_gamma   90.00
#
_symmetry.space_group_name_H-M   'P 1'
#
loop_
_entity.id
_entity.type
_entity.pdbx_description
1 polymer ?
#
loop_
_entity_poly.entity_id
_entity_poly.type
_entity_poly.pdbx_seq_one_letter_code
_entity_poly.pdbx_strand_id
1 'polypeptide(L)'
;MTRQRARSLAAGALVLLTGCNAPDYTPVRDWARAGSLVADHPGATRAVAALPPDAAPAEVRDGIVAMQAALSLHLAALGRMADDGVLQYPEDPFTDLAARAAGADAAGGEAVAGLGRFLRYATRGNLRAPQLRDSIRATDPLVQELARALVASIRREATAMPGEAGPLEAYAAVVAQIGEGHALLKARASDITDEEVVQLIRAEEDRLRRAARALPYPAAAPAPAAAR
;
A
#
# COMPACT_ATOMS: atom_id res chain seq x y z
N MET A 1 -78.20 -17.47 4.54
CA MET A 1 -77.19 -18.24 5.29
C MET A 1 -75.91 -18.25 4.48
N THR A 2 -75.16 -17.15 4.51
CA THR A 2 -73.90 -16.92 5.28
C THR A 2 -72.68 -17.65 4.71
N ARG A 3 -71.88 -16.86 3.99
CA ARG A 3 -70.61 -17.16 3.30
C ARG A 3 -69.49 -17.40 4.30
N GLN A 4 -68.82 -18.55 4.22
CA GLN A 4 -67.60 -18.85 4.98
C GLN A 4 -66.40 -18.28 4.21
N ARG A 5 -66.02 -17.04 4.56
CA ARG A 5 -64.85 -16.35 4.02
C ARG A 5 -63.59 -16.96 4.62
N ALA A 6 -62.78 -17.56 3.76
CA ALA A 6 -61.39 -17.94 4.04
C ALA A 6 -60.64 -16.73 4.61
N ARG A 7 -60.28 -16.82 5.89
CA ARG A 7 -59.35 -15.90 6.57
C ARG A 7 -58.00 -16.60 6.64
N SER A 8 -57.26 -16.53 5.56
CA SER A 8 -55.83 -16.82 5.54
C SER A 8 -55.21 -15.87 4.51
N LEU A 9 -54.01 -15.35 4.82
CA LEU A 9 -53.16 -14.48 4.00
C LEU A 9 -53.34 -12.98 4.24
N ALA A 10 -52.69 -12.49 5.30
CA ALA A 10 -52.01 -11.18 5.27
C ALA A 10 -50.97 -11.10 6.39
N ALA A 11 -50.10 -12.11 6.49
CA ALA A 11 -48.82 -12.01 7.18
C ALA A 11 -47.75 -12.13 6.09
N GLY A 12 -47.25 -11.00 5.59
CA GLY A 12 -46.31 -11.02 4.48
C GLY A 12 -46.15 -9.68 3.77
N ALA A 13 -45.68 -8.67 4.49
CA ALA A 13 -45.16 -7.45 3.87
C ALA A 13 -44.04 -6.83 4.73
N LEU A 14 -43.15 -7.67 5.25
CA LEU A 14 -41.98 -7.23 6.01
C LEU A 14 -40.71 -7.97 5.58
N VAL A 15 -40.42 -8.01 4.29
CA VAL A 15 -39.11 -8.41 3.76
C VAL A 15 -38.83 -7.57 2.52
N LEU A 16 -37.57 -7.13 2.38
CA LEU A 16 -36.93 -6.49 1.21
C LEU A 16 -36.85 -4.95 1.20
N LEU A 17 -36.35 -4.38 2.29
CA LEU A 17 -35.45 -3.22 2.22
C LEU A 17 -34.05 -3.63 2.70
N THR A 18 -33.53 -4.77 2.22
CA THR A 18 -32.07 -4.98 2.18
C THR A 18 -31.56 -4.13 1.02
N GLY A 19 -31.45 -2.82 1.25
CA GLY A 19 -30.79 -1.92 0.32
C GLY A 19 -29.47 -2.54 -0.09
N CYS A 20 -29.21 -2.58 -1.38
CA CYS A 20 -27.93 -2.94 -1.97
C CYS A 20 -26.88 -1.90 -1.54
N ASN A 21 -26.51 -1.88 -0.26
CA ASN A 21 -25.40 -1.09 0.22
C ASN A 21 -24.15 -1.81 -0.26
N ALA A 22 -23.51 -1.24 -1.28
CA ALA A 22 -22.18 -1.65 -1.67
C ALA A 22 -21.28 -1.64 -0.41
N PRO A 23 -20.37 -2.62 -0.25
CA PRO A 23 -19.51 -2.66 0.94
C PRO A 23 -18.71 -1.35 1.06
N ASP A 24 -18.69 -0.72 2.24
CA ASP A 24 -17.92 0.51 2.47
C ASP A 24 -16.43 0.18 2.62
N TYR A 25 -15.64 0.53 1.61
CA TYR A 25 -14.19 0.36 1.59
C TYR A 25 -13.42 1.64 1.93
N THR A 26 -14.10 2.68 2.44
CA THR A 26 -13.48 3.94 2.86
C THR A 26 -12.27 3.73 3.79
N PRO A 27 -12.33 2.85 4.82
CA PRO A 27 -11.17 2.63 5.68
C PRO A 27 -9.96 2.04 4.93
N VAL A 28 -10.20 1.14 3.97
CA VAL A 28 -9.15 0.56 3.13
C VAL A 28 -8.53 1.63 2.23
N ARG A 29 -9.38 2.48 1.63
CA ARG A 29 -8.94 3.61 0.80
C ARG A 29 -8.05 4.55 1.59
N ASP A 30 -8.47 4.94 2.78
CA ASP A 30 -7.77 5.94 3.59
C ASP A 30 -6.44 5.37 4.13
N TRP A 31 -6.44 4.10 4.57
CA TRP A 31 -5.22 3.37 4.91
C TRP A 31 -4.25 3.27 3.72
N ALA A 32 -4.72 2.86 2.54
CA ALA A 32 -3.88 2.68 1.37
C ALA A 32 -3.29 4.01 0.88
N ARG A 33 -4.08 5.10 0.96
CA ARG A 33 -3.62 6.46 0.67
C ARG A 33 -2.53 6.90 1.65
N ALA A 34 -2.72 6.67 2.95
CA ALA A 34 -1.70 6.95 3.95
C ALA A 34 -0.42 6.14 3.67
N GLY A 35 -0.56 4.83 3.42
CA GLY A 35 0.56 3.96 3.10
C GLY A 35 1.34 4.40 1.85
N SER A 36 0.66 4.80 0.78
CA SER A 36 1.30 5.31 -0.44
C SER A 36 2.13 6.57 -0.19
N LEU A 37 1.57 7.56 0.52
CA LEU A 37 2.28 8.80 0.85
C LEU A 37 3.51 8.54 1.73
N VAL A 38 3.40 7.57 2.63
CA VAL A 38 4.47 7.21 3.55
C VAL A 38 5.57 6.40 2.86
N ALA A 39 5.21 5.51 1.93
CA ALA A 39 6.16 4.80 1.10
C ALA A 39 6.99 5.77 0.23
N ASP A 40 6.35 6.83 -0.29
CA ASP A 40 6.99 7.88 -1.11
C ASP A 40 7.54 9.07 -0.29
N HIS A 41 7.87 8.86 0.99
CA HIS A 41 8.28 9.95 1.86
C HIS A 41 9.60 10.61 1.37
N PRO A 42 9.64 11.93 1.10
CA PRO A 42 10.82 12.59 0.54
C PRO A 42 12.08 12.49 1.42
N GLY A 43 11.91 12.42 2.74
CA GLY A 43 13.01 12.22 3.67
C GLY A 43 13.67 10.85 3.52
N ALA A 44 12.89 9.82 3.19
CA ALA A 44 13.40 8.47 2.97
C ALA A 44 14.15 8.35 1.65
N THR A 45 13.58 8.89 0.56
CA THR A 45 14.27 8.95 -0.74
C THR A 45 15.59 9.69 -0.63
N ARG A 46 15.61 10.81 0.12
CA ARG A 46 16.85 11.57 0.35
C ARG A 46 17.85 10.83 1.22
N ALA A 47 17.41 10.11 2.26
CA ALA A 47 18.30 9.29 3.09
C ALA A 47 18.98 8.20 2.25
N VAL A 48 18.22 7.54 1.35
CA VAL A 48 18.78 6.56 0.40
C VAL A 48 19.71 7.23 -0.61
N ALA A 49 19.36 8.40 -1.14
CA ALA A 49 20.20 9.14 -2.09
C ALA A 49 21.48 9.70 -1.45
N ALA A 50 21.47 9.97 -0.16
CA ALA A 50 22.61 10.49 0.61
C ALA A 50 23.60 9.38 1.00
N LEU A 51 23.28 8.10 0.77
CA LEU A 51 24.24 7.01 0.95
C LEU A 51 25.46 7.26 0.06
N PRO A 52 26.69 7.30 0.59
CA PRO A 52 27.88 7.60 -0.17
C PRO A 52 28.18 6.45 -1.15
N PRO A 53 28.92 6.74 -2.25
CA PRO A 53 29.14 5.77 -3.33
C PRO A 53 29.90 4.50 -2.93
N ASP A 54 30.66 4.57 -1.84
CA ASP A 54 31.45 3.49 -1.25
C ASP A 54 30.63 2.60 -0.31
N ALA A 55 29.56 3.12 0.30
CA ALA A 55 28.62 2.33 1.09
C ALA A 55 27.69 1.51 0.19
N ALA A 56 27.13 2.15 -0.84
CA ALA A 56 26.20 1.53 -1.78
C ALA A 56 26.59 1.87 -3.24
N PRO A 57 26.70 0.88 -4.14
CA PRO A 57 26.73 1.13 -5.57
C PRO A 57 25.49 1.92 -6.03
N ALA A 58 25.61 2.69 -7.12
CA ALA A 58 24.52 3.51 -7.62
C ALA A 58 23.30 2.67 -8.00
N GLU A 59 23.53 1.47 -8.50
CA GLU A 59 22.53 0.48 -8.89
C GLU A 59 21.72 -0.02 -7.70
N VAL A 60 22.36 -0.17 -6.53
CA VAL A 60 21.68 -0.59 -5.29
C VAL A 60 20.80 0.53 -4.75
N ARG A 61 21.31 1.77 -4.70
CA ARG A 61 20.49 2.94 -4.33
C ARG A 61 19.28 3.08 -5.25
N ASP A 62 19.52 2.96 -6.55
CA ASP A 62 18.48 3.06 -7.57
C ASP A 62 17.42 1.95 -7.43
N GLY A 63 17.84 0.72 -7.13
CA GLY A 63 16.95 -0.39 -6.86
C GLY A 63 16.11 -0.23 -5.59
N ILE A 64 16.68 0.34 -4.53
CA ILE A 64 15.91 0.70 -3.33
C ILE A 64 14.82 1.71 -3.68
N VAL A 65 15.16 2.80 -4.40
CA VAL A 65 14.19 3.80 -4.84
C VAL A 65 13.12 3.19 -5.75
N ALA A 66 13.48 2.25 -6.63
CA ALA A 66 12.52 1.56 -7.47
C ALA A 66 11.52 0.70 -6.69
N MET A 67 11.98 -0.01 -5.64
CA MET A 67 11.09 -0.76 -4.73
C MET A 67 10.13 0.17 -3.97
N GLN A 68 10.62 1.31 -3.49
CA GLN A 68 9.79 2.34 -2.82
C GLN A 68 8.69 2.87 -3.75
N ALA A 69 9.07 3.24 -4.99
CA ALA A 69 8.15 3.74 -5.99
C ALA A 69 7.07 2.71 -6.36
N ALA A 70 7.46 1.43 -6.51
CA ALA A 70 6.53 0.34 -6.80
C ALA A 70 5.54 0.12 -5.64
N LEU A 71 6.02 0.11 -4.39
CA LEU A 71 5.17 -0.02 -3.21
C LEU A 71 4.17 1.14 -3.12
N SER A 72 4.64 2.38 -3.29
CA SER A 72 3.78 3.57 -3.26
C SER A 72 2.70 3.52 -4.35
N LEU A 73 3.07 3.23 -5.59
CA LEU A 73 2.10 3.19 -6.70
C LEU A 73 1.09 2.05 -6.53
N HIS A 74 1.52 0.89 -6.03
CA HIS A 74 0.62 -0.21 -5.74
C HIS A 74 -0.43 0.18 -4.68
N LEU A 75 -0.02 0.81 -3.59
CA LEU A 75 -0.94 1.28 -2.54
C LEU A 75 -1.88 2.37 -3.05
N ALA A 76 -1.39 3.28 -3.91
CA ALA A 76 -2.26 4.26 -4.57
C ALA A 76 -3.32 3.59 -5.47
N ALA A 77 -2.94 2.55 -6.21
CA ALA A 77 -3.86 1.76 -7.02
C ALA A 77 -4.88 1.01 -6.15
N LEU A 78 -4.46 0.44 -5.01
CA LEU A 78 -5.35 -0.19 -4.05
C LEU A 78 -6.39 0.80 -3.50
N GLY A 79 -5.95 2.00 -3.12
CA GLY A 79 -6.84 3.08 -2.70
C GLY A 79 -7.83 3.48 -3.80
N ARG A 80 -7.38 3.54 -5.05
CA ARG A 80 -8.26 3.83 -6.19
C ARG A 80 -9.31 2.74 -6.42
N MET A 81 -8.95 1.46 -6.31
CA MET A 81 -9.91 0.35 -6.41
C MET A 81 -10.93 0.38 -5.26
N ALA A 82 -10.49 0.76 -4.05
CA ALA A 82 -11.35 0.90 -2.88
C ALA A 82 -12.37 2.04 -3.02
N ASP A 83 -12.04 3.09 -3.78
CA ASP A 83 -12.91 4.22 -4.11
C ASP A 83 -13.81 3.96 -5.34
N ASP A 84 -13.93 2.70 -5.77
CA ASP A 84 -14.61 2.29 -7.01
C ASP A 84 -14.06 2.95 -8.30
N GLY A 85 -12.82 3.42 -8.23
CA GLY A 85 -12.13 4.12 -9.31
C GLY A 85 -11.52 3.18 -10.35
N VAL A 86 -11.43 3.67 -11.58
CA VAL A 86 -10.83 2.93 -12.71
C VAL A 86 -9.32 3.10 -12.73
N LEU A 87 -8.58 1.99 -12.76
CA LEU A 87 -7.13 2.00 -12.96
C LEU A 87 -6.76 2.35 -14.41
N GLN A 88 -5.60 2.99 -14.61
CA GLN A 88 -5.16 3.50 -15.91
C GLN A 88 -3.82 2.90 -16.33
N TYR A 89 -3.63 1.60 -16.13
CA TYR A 89 -2.40 0.87 -16.49
C TYR A 89 -2.67 -0.10 -17.66
N PRO A 90 -2.79 0.39 -18.90
CA PRO A 90 -3.02 -0.46 -20.06
C PRO A 90 -1.84 -1.43 -20.30
N GLU A 91 -0.64 -0.98 -19.93
CA GLU A 91 0.58 -1.79 -19.89
C GLU A 91 1.10 -1.97 -18.46
N ASP A 92 2.10 -2.84 -18.30
CA ASP A 92 2.74 -3.09 -17.01
C ASP A 92 3.51 -1.82 -16.56
N PRO A 93 3.04 -1.13 -15.49
CA PRO A 93 3.64 0.13 -15.05
C PRO A 93 5.01 -0.05 -14.38
N PHE A 94 5.42 -1.29 -14.08
CA PHE A 94 6.60 -1.59 -13.29
C PHE A 94 7.70 -2.30 -14.09
N THR A 95 7.60 -2.37 -15.42
CA THR A 95 8.62 -3.04 -16.26
C THR A 95 10.03 -2.52 -15.96
N ASP A 96 10.22 -1.21 -15.98
CA ASP A 96 11.53 -0.59 -15.70
C ASP A 96 11.88 -0.64 -14.20
N LEU A 97 10.88 -0.52 -13.31
CA LEU A 97 11.09 -0.58 -11.87
C LEU A 97 11.55 -1.96 -11.40
N ALA A 98 11.03 -3.04 -11.99
CA ALA A 98 11.42 -4.40 -11.67
C ALA A 98 12.90 -4.67 -11.97
N ALA A 99 13.38 -4.23 -13.13
CA ALA A 99 14.77 -4.37 -13.53
C ALA A 99 15.71 -3.60 -12.58
N ARG A 100 15.32 -2.37 -12.20
CA ARG A 100 16.07 -1.54 -11.25
C ARG A 100 16.06 -2.15 -9.84
N ALA A 101 14.90 -2.58 -9.35
CA ALA A 101 14.75 -3.24 -8.05
C ALA A 101 15.60 -4.51 -7.93
N ALA A 102 15.70 -5.30 -9.00
CA ALA A 102 16.57 -6.48 -9.06
C ALA A 102 18.07 -6.16 -8.88
N GLY A 103 18.48 -4.91 -9.16
CA GLY A 103 19.84 -4.42 -8.88
C GLY A 103 20.15 -4.29 -7.39
N ALA A 104 19.13 -4.11 -6.53
CA ALA A 104 19.28 -4.08 -5.08
C ALA A 104 18.94 -5.43 -4.42
N ASP A 105 17.90 -6.10 -4.92
CA ASP A 105 17.42 -7.38 -4.39
C ASP A 105 16.60 -8.14 -5.45
N ALA A 106 17.02 -9.37 -5.78
CA ALA A 106 16.37 -10.17 -6.81
C ALA A 106 14.91 -10.52 -6.47
N ALA A 107 14.63 -10.89 -5.21
CA ALA A 107 13.27 -11.20 -4.77
C ALA A 107 12.39 -9.93 -4.77
N GLY A 108 12.96 -8.79 -4.39
CA GLY A 108 12.34 -7.47 -4.56
C GLY A 108 11.97 -7.18 -6.02
N GLY A 109 12.88 -7.41 -6.96
CA GLY A 109 12.62 -7.27 -8.40
C GLY A 109 11.49 -8.16 -8.91
N GLU A 110 11.46 -9.43 -8.49
CA GLU A 110 10.38 -10.37 -8.84
C GLU A 110 9.02 -9.94 -8.27
N ALA A 111 9.00 -9.46 -7.02
CA ALA A 111 7.81 -8.95 -6.37
C ALA A 111 7.25 -7.71 -7.10
N VAL A 112 8.13 -6.77 -7.46
CA VAL A 112 7.77 -5.59 -8.26
C VAL A 112 7.19 -6.00 -9.62
N ALA A 113 7.84 -6.93 -10.33
CA ALA A 113 7.32 -7.43 -11.60
C ALA A 113 5.95 -8.11 -11.44
N GLY A 114 5.75 -8.86 -10.35
CA GLY A 114 4.47 -9.48 -10.02
C GLY A 114 3.34 -8.46 -9.83
N LEU A 115 3.61 -7.40 -9.06
CA LEU A 115 2.64 -6.33 -8.82
C LEU A 115 2.30 -5.57 -10.12
N GLY A 116 3.29 -5.36 -10.98
CA GLY A 116 3.09 -4.71 -12.28
C GLY A 116 2.15 -5.48 -13.20
N ARG A 117 2.38 -6.80 -13.32
CA ARG A 117 1.47 -7.72 -14.02
C ARG A 117 0.08 -7.73 -13.42
N PHE A 118 -0.03 -7.70 -12.08
CA PHE A 118 -1.31 -7.60 -11.40
C PHE A 118 -2.05 -6.30 -11.75
N LEU A 119 -1.39 -5.14 -11.71
CA LEU A 119 -2.04 -3.85 -12.03
C LEU A 119 -2.53 -3.78 -13.49
N ARG A 120 -1.77 -4.35 -14.42
CA ARG A 120 -2.18 -4.50 -15.82
C ARG A 120 -3.40 -5.41 -15.95
N TYR A 121 -3.39 -6.56 -15.26
CA TYR A 121 -4.54 -7.47 -15.21
C TYR A 121 -5.78 -6.78 -14.60
N ALA A 122 -5.61 -6.12 -13.46
CA ALA A 122 -6.66 -5.40 -12.75
C ALA A 122 -7.28 -4.30 -13.62
N THR A 123 -6.45 -3.55 -14.36
CA THR A 123 -6.91 -2.54 -15.32
C THR A 123 -7.76 -3.17 -16.42
N ARG A 124 -7.29 -4.26 -17.05
CA ARG A 124 -8.05 -4.93 -18.13
C ARG A 124 -9.34 -5.58 -17.65
N GLY A 125 -9.33 -6.13 -16.44
CA GLY A 125 -10.51 -6.68 -15.79
C GLY A 125 -11.44 -5.64 -15.18
N ASN A 126 -11.06 -4.34 -15.22
CA ASN A 126 -11.75 -3.26 -14.53
C ASN A 126 -12.08 -3.60 -13.06
N LEU A 127 -11.09 -4.16 -12.36
CA LEU A 127 -11.23 -4.57 -10.97
C LEU A 127 -11.38 -3.33 -10.08
N ARG A 128 -12.38 -3.38 -9.21
CA ARG A 128 -12.79 -2.32 -8.28
C ARG A 128 -13.63 -2.95 -7.17
N ALA A 129 -14.33 -2.16 -6.37
CA ALA A 129 -15.34 -2.72 -5.47
C ALA A 129 -16.41 -3.46 -6.32
N PRO A 130 -16.83 -4.70 -5.97
CA PRO A 130 -16.55 -5.45 -4.75
C PRO A 130 -15.34 -6.42 -4.81
N GLN A 131 -14.62 -6.52 -5.92
CA GLN A 131 -13.47 -7.44 -6.12
C GLN A 131 -12.20 -7.06 -5.33
N LEU A 132 -12.25 -6.00 -4.54
CA LEU A 132 -11.13 -5.53 -3.72
C LEU A 132 -10.57 -6.61 -2.78
N ARG A 133 -11.44 -7.42 -2.18
CA ARG A 133 -11.07 -8.48 -1.23
C ARG A 133 -10.14 -9.52 -1.87
N ASP A 134 -10.46 -9.92 -3.10
CA ASP A 134 -9.67 -10.89 -3.85
C ASP A 134 -8.38 -10.27 -4.37
N SER A 135 -8.42 -9.00 -4.73
CA SER A 135 -7.23 -8.22 -5.09
C SER A 135 -6.22 -8.17 -3.94
N ILE A 136 -6.67 -7.82 -2.73
CA ILE A 136 -5.84 -7.81 -1.52
C ILE A 136 -5.22 -9.20 -1.26
N ARG A 137 -6.02 -10.27 -1.34
CA ARG A 137 -5.51 -11.64 -1.14
C ARG A 137 -4.48 -12.03 -2.18
N ALA A 138 -4.71 -11.68 -3.45
CA ALA A 138 -3.84 -12.03 -4.55
C ALA A 138 -2.49 -11.29 -4.49
N THR A 139 -2.49 -10.04 -4.01
CA THR A 139 -1.27 -9.21 -3.98
C THR A 139 -0.49 -9.35 -2.69
N ASP A 140 -1.08 -9.85 -1.60
CA ASP A 140 -0.42 -9.95 -0.29
C ASP A 140 0.96 -10.65 -0.34
N PRO A 141 1.13 -11.83 -0.97
CA PRO A 141 2.46 -12.45 -1.03
C PRO A 141 3.52 -11.55 -1.69
N LEU A 142 3.13 -10.80 -2.73
CA LEU A 142 4.02 -9.88 -3.45
C LEU A 142 4.35 -8.65 -2.60
N VAL A 143 3.36 -8.11 -1.88
CA VAL A 143 3.58 -6.98 -0.96
C VAL A 143 4.48 -7.39 0.20
N GLN A 144 4.29 -8.58 0.77
CA GLN A 144 5.14 -9.08 1.86
C GLN A 144 6.58 -9.28 1.38
N GLU A 145 6.79 -9.83 0.18
CA GLU A 145 8.13 -10.03 -0.37
C GLU A 145 8.81 -8.69 -0.69
N LEU A 146 8.09 -7.75 -1.31
CA LEU A 146 8.59 -6.41 -1.58
C LEU A 146 8.96 -5.67 -0.30
N ALA A 147 8.09 -5.68 0.72
CA ALA A 147 8.37 -5.04 2.00
C ALA A 147 9.60 -5.65 2.69
N ARG A 148 9.72 -6.98 2.68
CA ARG A 148 10.88 -7.69 3.25
C ARG A 148 12.17 -7.34 2.51
N ALA A 149 12.18 -7.39 1.18
CA ALA A 149 13.34 -7.07 0.36
C ALA A 149 13.78 -5.61 0.53
N LEU A 150 12.81 -4.69 0.59
CA LEU A 150 13.07 -3.27 0.81
C LEU A 150 13.67 -3.02 2.20
N VAL A 151 13.07 -3.58 3.27
CA VAL A 151 13.60 -3.49 4.64
C VAL A 151 15.00 -4.07 4.74
N ALA A 152 15.23 -5.26 4.16
CA ALA A 152 16.54 -5.90 4.17
C ALA A 152 17.59 -5.04 3.46
N SER A 153 17.26 -4.47 2.31
CA SER A 153 18.15 -3.59 1.56
C SER A 153 18.50 -2.33 2.35
N ILE A 154 17.50 -1.64 2.92
CA ILE A 154 17.71 -0.43 3.74
C ILE A 154 18.62 -0.72 4.93
N ARG A 155 18.39 -1.83 5.65
CA ARG A 155 19.17 -2.18 6.85
C ARG A 155 20.61 -2.59 6.53
N ARG A 156 20.84 -3.25 5.40
CA ARG A 156 22.21 -3.53 4.92
C ARG A 156 22.98 -2.22 4.75
N GLU A 157 22.38 -1.24 4.09
CA GLU A 157 23.02 0.07 3.87
C GLU A 157 23.16 0.88 5.17
N ALA A 158 22.16 0.82 6.08
CA ALA A 158 22.25 1.49 7.38
C ALA A 158 23.40 0.96 8.25
N THR A 159 23.69 -0.35 8.18
CA THR A 159 24.81 -0.97 8.91
C THR A 159 26.16 -0.47 8.40
N ALA A 160 26.27 -0.17 7.10
CA ALA A 160 27.47 0.44 6.52
C ALA A 160 27.67 1.92 6.94
N MET A 161 26.65 2.54 7.56
CA MET A 161 26.64 3.98 7.88
C MET A 161 26.05 4.30 9.26
N PRO A 162 26.84 4.20 10.34
CA PRO A 162 26.34 4.45 11.70
C PRO A 162 25.76 5.86 11.93
N GLY A 163 26.22 6.87 11.17
CA GLY A 163 25.77 8.26 11.29
C GLY A 163 24.39 8.55 10.67
N GLU A 164 23.96 7.77 9.68
CA GLU A 164 22.65 7.89 9.00
C GLU A 164 21.72 6.70 9.30
N ALA A 165 22.15 5.80 10.20
CA ALA A 165 21.39 4.62 10.58
C ALA A 165 20.02 4.98 11.19
N GLY A 166 19.92 6.08 11.95
CA GLY A 166 18.67 6.50 12.58
C GLY A 166 17.53 6.74 11.58
N PRO A 167 17.69 7.66 10.61
CA PRO A 167 16.69 7.89 9.55
C PRO A 167 16.33 6.64 8.74
N LEU A 168 17.32 5.83 8.37
CA LEU A 168 17.13 4.63 7.56
C LEU A 168 16.39 3.53 8.33
N GLU A 169 16.73 3.31 9.61
CA GLU A 169 16.02 2.35 10.47
C GLU A 169 14.58 2.80 10.75
N ALA A 170 14.36 4.10 10.97
CA ALA A 170 13.01 4.65 11.11
C ALA A 170 12.17 4.40 9.86
N TYR A 171 12.76 4.56 8.67
CA TYR A 171 12.08 4.27 7.42
C TYR A 171 11.86 2.77 7.20
N ALA A 172 12.84 1.91 7.51
CA ALA A 172 12.68 0.46 7.44
C ALA A 172 11.55 -0.03 8.37
N ALA A 173 11.43 0.52 9.57
CA ALA A 173 10.32 0.21 10.48
C ALA A 173 8.96 0.60 9.89
N VAL A 174 8.88 1.75 9.21
CA VAL A 174 7.67 2.19 8.53
C VAL A 174 7.28 1.27 7.37
N VAL A 175 8.24 0.84 6.55
CA VAL A 175 7.98 -0.13 5.46
C VAL A 175 7.49 -1.47 6.03
N ALA A 176 8.09 -1.95 7.12
CA ALA A 176 7.61 -3.15 7.79
C ALA A 176 6.16 -3.00 8.28
N GLN A 177 5.82 -1.84 8.83
CA GLN A 177 4.45 -1.53 9.28
C GLN A 177 3.44 -1.51 8.13
N ILE A 178 3.83 -1.02 6.94
CA ILE A 178 2.99 -1.12 5.73
C ILE A 178 2.70 -2.58 5.39
N GLY A 179 3.72 -3.45 5.46
CA GLY A 179 3.57 -4.89 5.27
C GLY A 179 2.60 -5.53 6.27
N GLU A 180 2.73 -5.18 7.56
CA GLU A 180 1.81 -5.61 8.62
C GLU A 180 0.37 -5.15 8.38
N GLY A 181 0.17 -3.89 7.98
CA GLY A 181 -1.15 -3.37 7.64
C GLY A 181 -1.77 -4.09 6.44
N HIS A 182 -0.98 -4.40 5.41
CA HIS A 182 -1.47 -5.19 4.28
C HIS A 182 -1.86 -6.62 4.70
N ALA A 183 -1.07 -7.25 5.57
CA ALA A 183 -1.37 -8.56 6.13
C ALA A 183 -2.68 -8.55 6.95
N LEU A 184 -2.92 -7.47 7.72
CA LEU A 184 -4.19 -7.25 8.42
C LEU A 184 -5.37 -7.19 7.44
N LEU A 185 -5.26 -6.40 6.36
CA LEU A 185 -6.30 -6.31 5.34
C LEU A 185 -6.60 -7.67 4.71
N LYS A 186 -5.57 -8.46 4.42
CA LYS A 186 -5.71 -9.80 3.86
C LYS A 186 -6.35 -10.77 4.87
N ALA A 187 -5.93 -10.72 6.13
CA ALA A 187 -6.47 -11.58 7.19
C ALA A 187 -7.96 -11.30 7.44
N ARG A 188 -8.38 -10.03 7.35
CA ARG A 188 -9.77 -9.58 7.55
C ARG A 188 -10.52 -9.33 6.25
N ALA A 189 -10.05 -9.87 5.12
CA ALA A 189 -10.66 -9.57 3.82
C ALA A 189 -12.13 -10.02 3.72
N SER A 190 -12.54 -11.04 4.48
CA SER A 190 -13.92 -11.55 4.45
C SER A 190 -14.91 -10.65 5.19
N ASP A 191 -14.44 -9.98 6.25
CA ASP A 191 -15.17 -9.18 7.22
C ASP A 191 -14.67 -7.72 7.24
N ILE A 192 -14.04 -7.28 6.15
CA ILE A 192 -13.35 -5.98 6.04
C ILE A 192 -14.25 -4.75 6.23
N THR A 193 -15.57 -4.97 6.16
CA THR A 193 -16.61 -3.96 6.34
C THR A 193 -17.31 -4.06 7.70
N ASP A 194 -16.94 -5.03 8.52
CA ASP A 194 -17.49 -5.18 9.86
C ASP A 194 -16.93 -4.05 10.74
N GLU A 195 -17.78 -3.45 11.58
CA GLU A 195 -17.42 -2.24 12.35
C GLU A 195 -16.13 -2.42 13.17
N GLU A 196 -15.95 -3.58 13.81
CA GLU A 196 -14.72 -3.87 14.55
C GLU A 196 -13.48 -3.82 13.64
N VAL A 197 -13.56 -4.42 12.45
CA VAL A 197 -12.46 -4.42 11.47
C VAL A 197 -12.21 -3.02 10.93
N VAL A 198 -13.27 -2.26 10.66
CA VAL A 198 -13.18 -0.85 10.26
C VAL A 198 -12.38 -0.04 11.28
N GLN A 199 -12.65 -0.21 12.57
CA GLN A 199 -11.90 0.47 13.63
C GLN A 199 -10.45 0.00 13.71
N LEU A 200 -10.18 -1.30 13.50
CA LEU A 200 -8.81 -1.81 13.41
C LEU A 200 -8.02 -1.19 12.25
N ILE A 201 -8.64 -1.08 11.06
CA ILE A 201 -8.00 -0.47 9.88
C ILE A 201 -7.71 1.01 10.12
N ARG A 202 -8.65 1.76 10.71
CA ARG A 202 -8.44 3.17 11.09
C ARG A 202 -7.32 3.33 12.11
N ALA A 203 -7.25 2.44 13.10
CA ALA A 203 -6.17 2.48 14.08
C ALA A 203 -4.79 2.22 13.44
N GLU A 204 -4.73 1.37 12.42
CA GLU A 204 -3.52 1.11 11.64
C GLU A 204 -3.14 2.30 10.76
N GLU A 205 -4.11 2.91 10.09
CA GLU A 205 -3.93 4.15 9.34
C GLU A 205 -3.36 5.26 10.23
N ASP A 206 -3.95 5.46 11.41
CA ASP A 206 -3.49 6.45 12.37
C ASP A 206 -2.06 6.16 12.87
N ARG A 207 -1.71 4.88 13.04
CA ARG A 207 -0.35 4.46 13.37
C ARG A 207 0.62 4.83 12.24
N LEU A 208 0.29 4.53 10.99
CA LEU A 208 1.10 4.92 9.82
C LEU A 208 1.28 6.44 9.74
N ARG A 209 0.21 7.22 9.91
CA ARG A 209 0.26 8.70 9.92
C ARG A 209 1.15 9.24 11.04
N ARG A 210 1.13 8.61 12.23
CA ARG A 210 2.04 8.98 13.33
C ARG A 210 3.49 8.63 13.01
N ALA A 211 3.75 7.44 12.47
CA ALA A 211 5.09 7.03 12.10
C ALA A 211 5.68 7.95 11.00
N ALA A 212 4.86 8.34 10.02
CA ALA A 212 5.23 9.31 8.99
C ALA A 212 5.68 10.66 9.55
N ARG A 213 4.98 11.18 10.56
CA ARG A 213 5.34 12.43 11.23
C ARG A 213 6.62 12.34 12.05
N ALA A 214 7.00 11.13 12.45
CA ALA A 214 8.25 10.87 13.15
C ALA A 214 9.44 10.69 12.20
N LEU A 215 9.19 10.49 10.88
CA LEU A 215 10.27 10.43 9.92
C LEU A 215 10.95 11.80 9.80
N PRO A 216 12.30 11.84 9.76
CA PRO A 216 13.01 13.08 9.61
C PRO A 216 12.58 13.75 8.30
N TYR A 217 12.15 15.01 8.39
CA TYR A 217 12.03 15.85 7.21
C TYR A 217 13.42 16.31 6.84
N PRO A 218 13.77 16.32 5.55
CA PRO A 218 15.08 16.81 5.17
C PRO A 218 15.20 18.28 5.55
N ALA A 219 16.30 18.64 6.21
CA ALA A 219 16.63 20.02 6.47
C ALA A 219 16.56 20.80 5.15
N ALA A 220 15.94 21.98 5.17
CA ALA A 220 15.94 22.87 4.00
C ALA A 220 17.39 23.07 3.57
N ALA A 221 17.66 22.93 2.27
CA ALA A 221 18.99 23.24 1.73
C ALA A 221 19.37 24.66 2.20
N PRO A 222 20.62 24.90 2.65
CA PRO A 222 21.04 26.23 3.04
C PRO A 222 20.79 27.19 1.87
N ALA A 223 20.18 28.34 2.17
CA ALA A 223 19.90 29.35 1.16
C ALA A 223 21.20 29.65 0.37
N PRO A 224 21.13 29.77 -0.96
CA PRO A 224 22.31 30.04 -1.76
C PRO A 224 22.99 31.29 -1.19
N ALA A 225 24.27 31.16 -0.83
CA ALA A 225 25.05 32.27 -0.32
C ALA A 225 24.92 33.41 -1.34
N ALA A 226 24.37 34.54 -0.92
CA ALA A 226 24.23 35.71 -1.75
C ALA A 226 25.62 36.05 -2.30
N ALA A 227 25.79 35.89 -3.62
CA ALA A 227 27.00 36.33 -4.31
C ALA A 227 27.16 37.82 -4.03
N ARG A 228 28.24 38.17 -3.33
CA ARG A 228 28.68 39.55 -3.14
C ARG A 228 29.64 39.93 -4.24
#